data_AF-A0A378LSI1-F1
#
_entry.id   AF-A0A378LSI1-F1
#
_cell.length_a   1.000
_cell.length_b   1.000
_cell.length_c   1.000
_cell.angle_alpha   90.00
_cell.angle_beta   90.00
_cell.angle_gamma   90.00
#
_symmetry.space_group_name_H-M   'P 1'
#
loop_
_entity.id
_entity.type
_entity.pdbx_description
1 polymer ?
#
loop_
_entity_poly.entity_id
_entity_poly.type
_entity_poly.pdbx_seq_one_letter_code
_entity_poly.pdbx_strand_id
1 'polypeptide(L)'
;MSWFKGAGKKIEEGIGKVKKGVRGLNAELNDESPVHKSVQNLYTRIETVFNREKEDLPQDVKEAARGMLRELRGLLDADSKNGWAKAPKFQHQLAEQAIEVIHKYQPKMEASPGFFNRIAAHINNFIEELTGYKDLFEVEKSEFGADAEVQKYKDSIRGLKADLENKAQQREEEDRGYTP
;
A
#
# COMPACT_ATOMS: atom_id res chain seq x y z
N MET A 1 -1.34 -2.83 -27.00
CA MET A 1 -0.09 -2.03 -26.84
C MET A 1 0.50 -2.35 -25.48
N SER A 2 1.77 -2.76 -25.43
CA SER A 2 2.42 -3.34 -24.24
C SER A 2 3.03 -2.25 -23.35
N TRP A 3 2.29 -1.81 -22.33
CA TRP A 3 2.81 -0.99 -21.22
C TRP A 3 3.80 -1.77 -20.32
N PHE A 4 3.76 -3.11 -20.38
CA PHE A 4 4.47 -4.04 -19.49
C PHE A 4 6.01 -3.97 -19.57
N LYS A 5 6.60 -3.60 -20.72
CA LYS A 5 8.07 -3.48 -20.83
C LYS A 5 8.65 -2.25 -20.12
N GLY A 6 7.83 -1.22 -19.89
CA GLY A 6 8.28 0.02 -19.25
C GLY A 6 8.14 0.02 -17.72
N ALA A 7 7.12 -0.66 -17.19
CA ALA A 7 6.86 -0.73 -15.75
C ALA A 7 7.85 -1.64 -15.02
N GLY A 8 8.12 -2.86 -15.53
CA GLY A 8 9.03 -3.82 -14.89
C GLY A 8 10.45 -3.28 -14.70
N LYS A 9 11.02 -2.62 -15.72
CA LYS A 9 12.36 -2.02 -15.67
C LYS A 9 12.47 -0.85 -14.68
N LYS A 10 11.36 -0.16 -14.42
CA LYS A 10 11.32 1.00 -13.51
C LYS A 10 11.02 0.61 -12.06
N ILE A 11 10.33 -0.51 -11.84
CA ILE A 11 10.19 -1.11 -10.51
C ILE A 11 11.57 -1.59 -10.02
N GLU A 12 12.43 -2.14 -10.89
CA GLU A 12 13.84 -2.44 -10.55
C GLU A 12 14.61 -1.18 -10.09
N GLU A 13 14.41 -0.03 -10.75
CA GLU A 13 15.05 1.24 -10.38
C GLU A 13 14.50 1.84 -9.07
N GLY A 14 13.21 1.68 -8.78
CA GLY A 14 12.56 2.13 -7.55
C GLY A 14 13.03 1.35 -6.32
N ILE A 15 13.09 0.02 -6.43
CA ILE A 15 13.58 -0.87 -5.35
C ILE A 15 15.05 -0.57 -5.00
N GLY A 16 15.86 -0.16 -5.99
CA GLY A 16 17.24 0.28 -5.77
C GLY A 16 17.40 1.52 -4.88
N LYS A 17 16.40 2.42 -4.87
CA LYS A 17 16.45 3.67 -4.07
C LYS A 17 16.05 3.48 -2.60
N VAL A 18 15.19 2.51 -2.30
CA VAL A 18 14.76 2.18 -0.92
C VAL A 18 15.94 1.72 -0.05
N LYS A 19 16.99 1.13 -0.65
CA LYS A 19 18.20 0.69 0.05
C LYS A 19 19.03 1.80 0.72
N LYS A 20 18.85 3.08 0.37
CA LYS A 20 19.67 4.18 0.91
C LYS A 20 19.08 4.93 2.10
N GLY A 21 17.82 4.66 2.47
CA GLY A 21 17.09 5.46 3.48
C GLY A 21 16.90 4.82 4.86
N VAL A 22 17.19 3.53 5.04
CA VAL A 22 16.88 2.84 6.32
C VAL A 22 18.15 2.26 6.91
N ARG A 23 18.85 3.08 7.69
CA ARG A 23 19.98 2.66 8.52
C ARG A 23 19.67 3.08 9.96
N GLY A 24 19.28 2.09 10.77
CA GLY A 24 19.22 2.21 12.22
C GLY A 24 17.87 1.86 12.83
N LEU A 25 17.81 0.68 13.46
CA LEU A 25 17.29 0.39 14.82
C LEU A 25 16.49 -0.93 14.89
N ASN A 26 17.20 -2.00 15.26
CA ASN A 26 16.76 -3.15 16.07
C ASN A 26 15.38 -3.80 15.80
N ALA A 27 15.25 -4.50 14.67
CA ALA A 27 14.20 -5.53 14.47
C ALA A 27 14.72 -6.72 13.64
N GLU A 28 15.98 -7.10 13.87
CA GLU A 28 16.59 -8.26 13.24
C GLU A 28 16.01 -9.53 13.87
N LEU A 29 14.91 -10.04 13.29
CA LEU A 29 14.59 -11.47 13.05
C LEU A 29 13.09 -11.74 12.77
N ASN A 30 12.19 -10.75 12.88
CA ASN A 30 10.75 -10.94 12.60
C ASN A 30 10.12 -9.88 11.67
N ASP A 31 10.89 -8.96 11.11
CA ASP A 31 10.32 -7.82 10.40
C ASP A 31 9.92 -8.19 8.96
N GLU A 32 8.62 -8.32 8.68
CA GLU A 32 8.05 -8.50 7.35
C GLU A 32 8.59 -7.45 6.37
N SER A 33 8.73 -7.82 5.10
CA SER A 33 9.28 -6.91 4.10
C SER A 33 8.32 -5.74 3.80
N PRO A 34 8.82 -4.60 3.27
CA PRO A 34 7.98 -3.46 2.96
C PRO A 34 6.83 -3.77 1.98
N VAL A 35 7.06 -4.60 0.96
CA VAL A 35 5.99 -4.99 0.01
C VAL A 35 4.98 -5.89 0.71
N HIS A 36 5.42 -6.82 1.56
CA HIS A 36 4.51 -7.65 2.35
C HIS A 36 3.59 -6.79 3.22
N LYS A 37 4.16 -5.85 3.97
CA LYS A 37 3.41 -4.90 4.78
C LYS A 37 2.42 -4.08 3.95
N SER A 38 2.82 -3.63 2.75
CA SER A 38 1.94 -2.87 1.86
C SER A 38 0.77 -3.72 1.31
N VAL A 39 1.03 -4.97 0.89
CA VAL A 39 -0.02 -5.92 0.46
C VAL A 39 -0.94 -6.29 1.64
N GLN A 40 -0.39 -6.49 2.83
CA GLN A 40 -1.15 -6.76 4.05
C GLN A 40 -2.05 -5.56 4.42
N ASN A 41 -1.54 -4.34 4.31
CA ASN A 41 -2.33 -3.12 4.50
C ASN A 41 -3.47 -3.00 3.48
N LEU A 42 -3.21 -3.31 2.21
CA LEU A 42 -4.23 -3.34 1.18
C LEU A 42 -5.32 -4.37 1.51
N TYR A 43 -4.92 -5.61 1.85
CA TYR A 43 -5.83 -6.67 2.26
C TYR A 43 -6.75 -6.22 3.40
N THR A 44 -6.17 -5.72 4.50
CA THR A 44 -6.92 -5.33 5.70
C THR A 44 -7.92 -4.20 5.41
N ARG A 45 -7.52 -3.24 4.58
CA ARG A 45 -8.39 -2.11 4.20
C ARG A 45 -9.56 -2.56 3.33
N ILE A 46 -9.31 -3.42 2.34
CA ILE A 46 -10.37 -3.99 1.50
C ILE A 46 -11.32 -4.85 2.34
N GLU A 47 -10.79 -5.67 3.24
CA GLU A 47 -11.57 -6.51 4.15
C GLU A 47 -12.48 -5.67 5.05
N THR A 48 -11.97 -4.55 5.55
CA THR A 48 -12.74 -3.61 6.38
C THR A 48 -13.91 -3.00 5.60
N VAL A 49 -13.66 -2.49 4.38
CA VAL A 49 -14.72 -1.93 3.52
C VAL A 49 -15.74 -3.01 3.16
N PHE A 50 -15.28 -4.19 2.76
CA PHE A 50 -16.14 -5.32 2.43
C PHE A 50 -17.02 -5.74 3.60
N ASN A 51 -16.46 -5.96 4.79
CA ASN A 51 -17.24 -6.41 5.94
C ASN A 51 -18.30 -5.40 6.40
N ARG A 52 -18.09 -4.11 6.16
CA ARG A 52 -19.05 -3.05 6.47
C ARG A 52 -20.25 -3.05 5.52
N GLU A 53 -20.04 -3.40 4.26
CA GLU A 53 -21.01 -3.15 3.18
C GLU A 53 -21.54 -4.43 2.53
N LYS A 54 -20.97 -5.60 2.85
CA LYS A 54 -21.23 -6.88 2.20
C LYS A 54 -22.70 -7.29 2.16
N GLU A 55 -23.57 -6.78 3.01
CA GLU A 55 -25.00 -7.16 3.00
C GLU A 55 -25.72 -6.54 1.80
N ASP A 56 -25.37 -5.30 1.44
CA ASP A 56 -26.04 -4.49 0.42
C ASP A 56 -25.44 -4.66 -0.99
N LEU A 57 -24.32 -5.37 -1.12
CA LEU A 57 -23.65 -5.56 -2.41
C LEU A 57 -24.40 -6.56 -3.31
N PRO A 58 -24.35 -6.38 -4.63
CA PRO A 58 -24.70 -7.43 -5.59
C PRO A 58 -23.88 -8.71 -5.36
N GLN A 59 -24.48 -9.89 -5.58
CA GLN A 59 -23.84 -11.18 -5.29
C GLN A 59 -22.52 -11.39 -6.06
N ASP A 60 -22.49 -10.99 -7.33
CA ASP A 60 -21.30 -11.01 -8.19
C ASP A 60 -20.18 -10.09 -7.67
N VAL A 61 -20.54 -8.92 -7.15
CA VAL A 61 -19.61 -8.00 -6.47
C VAL A 61 -19.07 -8.61 -5.17
N LYS A 62 -19.94 -9.26 -4.37
CA LYS A 62 -19.51 -9.97 -3.14
C LYS A 62 -18.51 -11.08 -3.47
N GLU A 63 -18.80 -11.87 -4.50
CA GLU A 63 -17.92 -12.94 -4.96
C GLU A 63 -16.59 -12.42 -5.48
N ALA A 64 -16.59 -11.30 -6.21
CA ALA A 64 -15.37 -10.65 -6.67
C ALA A 64 -14.51 -10.15 -5.50
N ALA A 65 -15.11 -9.45 -4.53
CA ALA A 65 -14.39 -8.94 -3.35
C ALA A 65 -13.82 -10.08 -2.49
N ARG A 66 -14.60 -11.15 -2.25
CA ARG A 66 -14.11 -12.35 -1.56
C ARG A 66 -12.99 -13.04 -2.32
N GLY A 67 -13.11 -13.13 -3.65
CA GLY A 67 -12.08 -13.69 -4.52
C GLY A 67 -10.77 -12.92 -4.41
N MET A 68 -10.83 -11.59 -4.48
CA MET A 68 -9.69 -10.71 -4.29
C MET A 68 -9.04 -10.91 -2.92
N LEU A 69 -9.81 -10.86 -1.83
CA LEU A 69 -9.29 -11.06 -0.48
C LEU A 69 -8.62 -12.42 -0.31
N ARG A 70 -9.24 -13.49 -0.83
CA ARG A 70 -8.67 -14.84 -0.77
C ARG A 70 -7.34 -14.94 -1.51
N GLU A 71 -7.24 -14.36 -2.71
CA GLU A 71 -6.01 -14.42 -3.49
C GLU A 71 -4.90 -13.55 -2.88
N LEU A 72 -5.21 -12.33 -2.42
CA LEU A 72 -4.25 -11.50 -1.67
C LEU A 72 -3.76 -12.20 -0.40
N ARG A 73 -4.65 -12.86 0.35
CA ARG A 73 -4.25 -13.65 1.51
C ARG A 73 -3.34 -14.82 1.13
N GLY A 74 -3.65 -15.50 0.03
CA GLY A 74 -2.80 -16.57 -0.51
C GLY A 74 -1.39 -16.09 -0.87
N LEU A 75 -1.26 -14.89 -1.44
CA LEU A 75 0.04 -14.28 -1.72
C LEU A 75 0.82 -13.98 -0.44
N LEU A 76 0.17 -13.41 0.58
CA LEU A 76 0.77 -13.12 1.87
C LEU A 76 1.24 -14.40 2.57
N ASP A 77 0.38 -15.41 2.66
CA ASP A 77 0.71 -16.68 3.29
C ASP A 77 1.85 -17.42 2.54
N ALA A 78 1.92 -17.29 1.22
CA ALA A 78 3.02 -17.85 0.41
C ALA A 78 4.34 -17.09 0.64
N ASP A 79 4.29 -15.76 0.71
CA ASP A 79 5.46 -14.94 1.00
C ASP A 79 5.98 -15.19 2.42
N SER A 80 5.11 -15.24 3.45
CA SER A 80 5.53 -15.55 4.83
C SER A 80 6.21 -16.91 4.98
N LYS A 81 5.85 -17.88 4.13
CA LYS A 81 6.45 -19.23 4.13
C LYS A 81 7.71 -19.32 3.28
N ASN A 82 8.01 -18.30 2.47
CA ASN A 82 9.17 -18.28 1.62
C ASN A 82 10.40 -17.85 2.44
N GLY A 83 11.37 -18.76 2.60
CA GLY A 83 12.65 -18.46 3.28
C GLY A 83 13.45 -17.33 2.63
N TRP A 84 13.09 -16.94 1.40
CA TRP A 84 13.71 -15.86 0.63
C TRP A 84 12.78 -14.65 0.41
N ALA A 85 11.67 -14.56 1.13
CA ALA A 85 10.65 -13.51 0.98
C ALA A 85 11.27 -12.12 0.79
N LYS A 86 12.23 -11.75 1.64
CA LYS A 86 12.86 -10.43 1.65
C LYS A 86 13.77 -10.14 0.44
N ALA A 87 14.10 -11.13 -0.39
CA ALA A 87 14.98 -10.89 -1.53
C ALA A 87 14.26 -10.03 -2.58
N PRO A 88 14.94 -9.05 -3.21
CA PRO A 88 14.31 -8.10 -4.14
C PRO A 88 13.46 -8.74 -5.24
N LYS A 89 13.90 -9.89 -5.78
CA LYS A 89 13.16 -10.63 -6.81
C LYS A 89 11.79 -11.10 -6.31
N PHE A 90 11.72 -11.65 -5.11
CA PHE A 90 10.47 -12.17 -4.55
C PHE A 90 9.53 -11.02 -4.13
N GLN A 91 10.10 -9.92 -3.66
CA GLN A 91 9.34 -8.69 -3.38
C GLN A 91 8.74 -8.08 -4.65
N HIS A 92 9.48 -8.10 -5.76
CA HIS A 92 8.96 -7.68 -7.05
C HIS A 92 7.83 -8.60 -7.52
N GLN A 93 8.02 -9.92 -7.42
CA GLN A 93 7.00 -10.91 -7.78
C GLN A 93 5.72 -10.74 -6.94
N LEU A 94 5.85 -10.52 -5.63
CA LEU A 94 4.71 -10.28 -4.75
C LEU A 94 3.92 -9.03 -5.18
N ALA A 95 4.62 -7.95 -5.51
CA ALA A 95 4.00 -6.72 -6.01
C ALA A 95 3.26 -6.94 -7.34
N GLU A 96 3.90 -7.62 -8.30
CA GLU A 96 3.29 -7.94 -9.59
C GLU A 96 2.04 -8.80 -9.42
N GLN A 97 2.13 -9.86 -8.61
CA GLN A 97 1.00 -10.75 -8.35
C GLN A 97 -0.15 -10.04 -7.65
N ALA A 98 0.12 -9.14 -6.70
CA ALA A 98 -0.92 -8.35 -6.05
C ALA A 98 -1.64 -7.43 -7.05
N ILE A 99 -0.90 -6.81 -7.98
CA ILE A 99 -1.45 -5.98 -9.06
C ILE A 99 -2.31 -6.83 -10.02
N GLU A 100 -1.85 -8.03 -10.38
CA GLU A 100 -2.63 -8.96 -11.21
C GLU A 100 -3.95 -9.35 -10.54
N VAL A 101 -3.95 -9.62 -9.23
CA VAL A 101 -5.17 -9.90 -8.46
C VAL A 101 -6.12 -8.70 -8.52
N ILE A 102 -5.63 -7.47 -8.37
CA ILE A 102 -6.45 -6.26 -8.47
C ILE A 102 -7.14 -6.19 -9.83
N HIS A 103 -6.37 -6.31 -10.92
CA HIS A 103 -6.90 -6.23 -12.29
C HIS A 103 -7.90 -7.35 -12.61
N LYS A 104 -7.67 -8.56 -12.09
CA LYS A 104 -8.54 -9.71 -12.31
C LYS A 104 -9.97 -9.47 -11.78
N TYR A 105 -10.10 -8.77 -10.66
CA TYR A 105 -11.38 -8.60 -9.97
C TYR A 105 -12.01 -7.22 -10.17
N GLN A 106 -11.23 -6.21 -10.56
CA GLN A 106 -11.69 -4.84 -10.81
C GLN A 106 -12.98 -4.76 -11.66
N PRO A 107 -13.08 -5.40 -12.85
CA PRO A 107 -14.25 -5.20 -13.72
C PRO A 107 -15.59 -5.58 -13.07
N LYS A 108 -15.56 -6.59 -12.19
CA LYS A 108 -16.75 -7.03 -11.46
C LYS A 108 -17.08 -6.10 -10.30
N MET A 109 -16.07 -5.52 -9.65
CA MET A 109 -16.29 -4.58 -8.55
C MET A 109 -16.81 -3.22 -9.05
N GLU A 110 -16.42 -2.79 -10.26
CA GLU A 110 -16.92 -1.57 -10.90
C GLU A 110 -18.44 -1.58 -11.15
N ALA A 111 -19.08 -2.75 -11.15
CA ALA A 111 -20.55 -2.87 -11.18
C ALA A 111 -21.23 -2.26 -9.93
N SER A 112 -20.48 -2.01 -8.85
CA SER A 112 -20.91 -1.21 -7.70
C SER A 112 -19.97 -0.02 -7.50
N PRO A 113 -20.18 1.10 -8.22
CA PRO A 113 -19.25 2.22 -8.25
C PRO A 113 -18.96 2.82 -6.87
N GLY A 114 -19.98 2.96 -6.01
CA GLY A 114 -19.80 3.51 -4.66
C GLY A 114 -18.91 2.64 -3.77
N PHE A 115 -19.04 1.31 -3.85
CA PHE A 115 -18.19 0.35 -3.16
C PHE A 115 -16.78 0.35 -3.74
N PHE A 116 -16.66 0.27 -5.06
CA PHE A 116 -15.38 0.24 -5.74
C PHE A 116 -14.59 1.53 -5.51
N ASN A 117 -15.21 2.70 -5.50
CA ASN A 117 -14.52 3.98 -5.26
C ASN A 117 -13.78 4.00 -3.91
N ARG A 118 -14.37 3.39 -2.86
CA ARG A 118 -13.74 3.26 -1.54
C ARG A 118 -12.53 2.31 -1.58
N ILE A 119 -12.62 1.23 -2.33
CA ILE A 119 -11.52 0.27 -2.54
C ILE A 119 -10.41 0.88 -3.43
N ALA A 120 -10.78 1.60 -4.49
CA ALA A 120 -9.87 2.22 -5.45
C ALA A 120 -8.92 3.22 -4.77
N ALA A 121 -9.39 3.97 -3.77
CA ALA A 121 -8.54 4.82 -2.96
C ALA A 121 -7.44 4.03 -2.21
N HIS A 122 -7.74 2.84 -1.71
CA HIS A 122 -6.75 1.98 -1.04
C HIS A 122 -5.78 1.35 -2.04
N ILE A 123 -6.27 0.97 -3.23
CA ILE A 123 -5.43 0.49 -4.33
C ILE A 123 -4.46 1.58 -4.80
N ASN A 124 -4.93 2.83 -4.97
CA ASN A 124 -4.06 3.94 -5.35
C ASN A 124 -2.94 4.16 -4.34
N ASN A 125 -3.26 4.15 -3.04
CA ASN A 125 -2.23 4.26 -2.00
C ASN A 125 -1.22 3.11 -2.09
N PHE A 126 -1.68 1.87 -2.29
CA PHE A 126 -0.82 0.71 -2.46
C PHE A 126 0.13 0.87 -3.66
N ILE A 127 -0.38 1.30 -4.81
CA ILE A 127 0.47 1.45 -6.00
C ILE A 127 1.41 2.66 -5.86
N GLU A 128 0.98 3.76 -5.22
CA GLU A 128 1.84 4.89 -4.90
C GLU A 128 2.99 4.48 -3.98
N GLU A 129 2.72 3.70 -2.93
CA GLU A 129 3.75 3.16 -2.04
C GLU A 129 4.79 2.30 -2.78
N LEU A 130 4.35 1.50 -3.76
CA LEU A 130 5.24 0.60 -4.50
C LEU A 130 6.01 1.26 -5.64
N THR A 131 5.41 2.24 -6.30
CA THR A 131 5.90 2.75 -7.59
C THR A 131 6.20 4.24 -7.61
N GLY A 132 5.72 4.99 -6.61
CA GLY A 132 5.79 6.45 -6.56
C GLY A 132 4.83 7.17 -7.52
N TYR A 133 3.99 6.44 -8.26
CA TYR A 133 2.98 7.03 -9.14
C TYR A 133 1.67 7.28 -8.39
N LYS A 134 1.07 8.45 -8.62
CA LYS A 134 -0.19 8.87 -8.00
C LYS A 134 -1.38 8.60 -8.91
N ASP A 135 -2.54 8.37 -8.30
CA ASP A 135 -3.86 8.44 -8.92
C ASP A 135 -4.06 7.53 -10.16
N LEU A 136 -3.73 6.24 -10.05
CA LEU A 136 -3.89 5.28 -11.16
C LEU A 136 -5.35 4.95 -11.47
N PHE A 137 -6.21 4.97 -10.45
CA PHE A 137 -7.65 4.93 -10.59
C PHE A 137 -8.20 6.32 -10.32
N GLU A 138 -9.04 6.84 -11.22
CA GLU A 138 -9.79 8.06 -10.93
C GLU A 138 -10.77 7.75 -9.79
N VAL A 139 -10.42 8.22 -8.60
CA VAL A 139 -11.30 8.17 -7.43
C VAL A 139 -12.19 9.40 -7.51
N GLU A 140 -13.51 9.21 -7.58
CA GLU A 140 -14.44 10.33 -7.49
C GLU A 140 -14.17 11.05 -6.16
N LYS A 141 -13.75 12.31 -6.26
CA LYS A 141 -13.51 13.17 -5.09
C LYS A 141 -14.84 13.26 -4.34
N SER A 142 -14.89 12.69 -3.14
CA SER A 142 -16.01 12.99 -2.25
C SER A 142 -16.01 14.51 -1.97
N GLU A 143 -17.18 15.09 -1.71
CA GLU A 143 -17.32 16.51 -1.41
C GLU A 143 -16.36 16.97 -0.29
N PHE A 144 -16.03 16.08 0.65
CA PHE A 144 -15.05 16.29 1.72
C PHE A 144 -13.59 16.31 1.26
N GLY A 145 -13.24 15.63 0.16
CA GLY A 145 -11.87 15.60 -0.36
C GLY A 145 -11.45 16.91 -1.05
N ALA A 146 -12.42 17.68 -1.54
CA ALA A 146 -12.23 19.01 -2.12
C ALA A 146 -12.47 20.14 -1.10
N ASP A 147 -12.99 19.80 0.09
CA ASP A 147 -13.25 20.76 1.15
C ASP A 147 -11.93 21.36 1.67
N ALA A 148 -11.86 22.70 1.65
CA ALA A 148 -10.68 23.45 2.02
C ALA A 148 -10.29 23.24 3.50
N GLU A 149 -11.26 22.96 4.36
CA GLU A 149 -11.05 22.70 5.78
C GLU A 149 -10.39 21.34 5.99
N VAL A 150 -10.83 20.31 5.25
CA VAL A 150 -10.23 18.96 5.24
C VAL A 150 -8.80 18.97 4.70
N GLN A 151 -8.53 19.77 3.67
CA GLN A 151 -7.16 19.96 3.17
C GLN A 151 -6.25 20.64 4.21
N LYS A 152 -6.77 21.65 4.91
CA LYS A 152 -6.06 22.32 6.00
C LYS A 152 -5.70 21.36 7.15
N TYR A 153 -6.59 20.43 7.47
CA TYR A 153 -6.30 19.36 8.44
C TYR A 153 -5.21 18.40 7.94
N LYS A 154 -5.25 17.99 6.66
CA LYS A 154 -4.19 17.14 6.07
C LYS A 154 -2.81 17.81 6.10
N ASP A 155 -2.75 19.09 5.78
CA ASP A 155 -1.50 19.86 5.80
C ASP A 155 -0.98 20.06 7.22
N SER A 156 -1.88 20.29 8.18
CA SER A 156 -1.55 20.38 9.61
C SER A 156 -0.99 19.05 10.14
N ILE A 157 -1.57 17.92 9.76
CA ILE A 157 -1.08 16.59 10.13
C ILE A 157 0.30 16.32 9.53
N ARG A 158 0.55 16.72 8.26
CA ARG A 158 1.88 16.63 7.65
C ARG A 158 2.91 17.47 8.39
N GLY A 159 2.57 18.70 8.75
CA GLY A 159 3.45 19.58 9.53
C GLY A 159 3.82 18.97 10.88
N LEU A 160 2.82 18.48 11.62
CA LEU A 160 3.04 17.82 12.91
C LEU A 160 3.91 16.57 12.80
N LYS A 161 3.74 15.79 11.73
CA LYS A 161 4.57 14.60 11.50
C LYS A 161 6.03 14.97 11.21
N ALA A 162 6.26 15.99 10.38
CA ALA A 162 7.60 16.49 10.09
C ALA A 162 8.28 17.07 11.34
N ASP A 163 7.54 17.78 12.19
CA ASP A 163 8.05 18.31 13.46
C ASP A 163 8.42 17.19 14.44
N LEU A 164 7.64 16.10 14.48
CA LEU A 164 7.96 14.93 15.30
C LEU A 164 9.21 14.20 14.80
N GLU A 165 9.37 14.07 13.48
CA GLU A 165 10.55 13.44 12.87
C GLU A 165 11.82 14.28 13.11
N ASN A 166 11.73 15.61 12.97
CA ASN A 166 12.85 16.52 13.28
C ASN A 166 13.23 16.48 14.76
N LYS A 167 12.25 16.44 15.67
CA LYS A 167 12.50 16.33 17.12
C LYS A 167 13.10 14.99 17.51
N ALA A 168 12.73 13.91 16.84
CA ALA A 168 13.33 12.59 17.07
C ALA A 168 14.80 12.58 16.64
N GLN A 169 15.12 13.18 15.49
CA GLN A 169 16.51 13.30 15.00
C GLN A 169 17.39 14.14 15.93
N GLN A 170 16.89 15.26 16.44
CA GLN A 170 17.62 16.12 17.38
C GLN A 170 17.96 15.39 18.69
N ARG A 171 17.02 14.58 19.22
CA ARG A 171 17.27 13.78 20.44
C ARG A 171 18.31 12.68 20.23
N GLU A 172 18.33 12.06 19.06
CA GLU A 172 19.35 11.03 18.72
C GLU A 172 20.75 11.63 18.54
N GLU A 173 20.86 12.88 18.08
CA GLU A 173 22.13 13.60 17.97
C GLU A 173 22.66 14.06 19.34
N GLU A 174 21.77 14.49 20.25
CA GLU A 174 22.12 14.83 21.64
C GLU A 174 22.64 13.60 22.42
N ASP A 175 22.01 12.42 22.24
CA ASP A 175 22.47 11.18 22.88
C ASP A 175 23.81 10.66 22.33
N ARG A 176 24.17 10.98 21.07
CA ARG A 176 25.49 10.63 20.50
C ARG A 176 26.61 11.62 20.89
N GLY A 177 26.24 12.81 21.37
CA GLY A 177 27.18 13.83 21.83
C GLY A 177 27.71 13.61 23.26
N TYR A 178 27.14 12.68 24.03
CA TYR A 178 27.54 12.41 25.40
C TYR A 178 28.48 11.19 25.47
N THR A 179 29.79 11.44 25.33
CA THR A 179 30.83 10.50 25.78
C THR A 179 31.45 11.05 27.06
N PRO A 180 31.37 10.35 28.21
CA PRO A 180 32.12 10.71 29.41
C PRO A 180 33.64 10.67 29.21
#